data_AF-R6XVB4-F1
#
_entry.id   AF-R6XVB4-F1
#
_cell.length_a   1.000
_cell.length_b   1.000
_cell.length_c   1.000
_cell.angle_alpha   90.00
_cell.angle_beta   90.00
_cell.angle_gamma   90.00
#
_symmetry.space_group_name_H-M   'P 1'
#
loop_
_entity.id
_entity.type
_entity.pdbx_description
1 polymer ?
#
loop_
_entity_poly.entity_id
_entity_poly.type
_entity_poly.pdbx_seq_one_letter_code
_entity_poly.pdbx_strand_id
1 'polypeptide(L)'
;MNTETFIQKRDELISKIKELDLYKEYKKLDSLIYEDKIIQELNTKKEKLLQDYKFASEDLQNKILQEILSVQKEIEKQPLVIRYNKIKKELKELVEPLNTNIIQKVYF
;
A
#
# COMPACT_ATOMS: atom_id res chain seq x y z
N MET A 1 -28.78 13.57 10.50
CA MET A 1 -28.15 14.10 9.27
C MET A 1 -28.69 13.31 8.09
N ASN A 2 -29.08 13.95 6.98
CA ASN A 2 -29.50 13.20 5.79
C ASN A 2 -28.28 12.62 5.05
N THR A 3 -28.51 11.59 4.23
CA THR A 3 -27.45 10.85 3.52
C THR A 3 -26.60 11.77 2.62
N GLU A 4 -27.23 12.74 1.96
CA GLU A 4 -26.54 13.68 1.07
C GLU A 4 -25.55 14.58 1.83
N THR A 5 -25.95 15.14 2.97
CA THR A 5 -25.07 15.97 3.81
C THR A 5 -23.91 15.15 4.37
N PHE A 6 -24.14 13.88 4.70
CA PHE A 6 -23.06 12.99 5.14
C PHE A 6 -22.03 12.75 4.04
N ILE A 7 -22.49 12.42 2.83
CA ILE A 7 -21.65 12.18 1.65
C ILE A 7 -20.81 13.44 1.34
N GLN A 8 -21.43 14.62 1.34
CA GLN A 8 -20.72 15.88 1.12
C GLN A 8 -19.59 16.10 2.13
N LYS A 9 -19.88 15.93 3.43
CA LYS A 9 -18.86 16.09 4.49
C LYS A 9 -17.73 15.06 4.40
N ARG A 10 -18.04 13.82 4.00
CA ARG A 10 -17.03 12.78 3.73
C ARG A 10 -16.13 13.20 2.58
N ASP A 11 -16.70 13.69 1.49
CA ASP A 11 -15.94 14.06 0.28
C ASP A 11 -15.07 15.31 0.53
N GLU A 12 -15.57 16.28 1.30
CA GLU A 12 -14.77 17.40 1.79
C GLU A 12 -13.57 16.93 2.64
N LEU A 13 -13.79 15.98 3.55
CA LEU A 13 -12.73 15.43 4.39
C LEU A 13 -11.66 14.70 3.54
N ILE A 14 -12.10 13.88 2.58
CA ILE A 14 -11.19 13.21 1.64
C ILE A 14 -10.38 14.24 0.85
N SER A 15 -11.01 15.33 0.42
CA SER A 15 -10.33 16.39 -0.34
C SER A 15 -9.25 17.08 0.51
N LYS A 16 -9.54 17.40 1.77
CA LYS A 16 -8.55 17.94 2.71
C LYS A 16 -7.38 16.99 2.97
N ILE A 17 -7.64 15.69 3.07
CA ILE A 17 -6.57 14.68 3.21
C ILE A 17 -5.68 14.67 1.97
N LYS A 18 -6.25 14.80 0.77
CA LYS A 18 -5.48 14.84 -0.49
C LYS A 18 -4.60 16.09 -0.63
N GLU A 19 -4.94 17.17 0.06
CA GLU A 19 -4.17 18.41 0.06
C GLU A 19 -2.94 18.35 0.97
N LEU A 20 -2.90 17.42 1.93
CA LEU A 20 -1.76 17.23 2.83
C LEU A 20 -0.48 16.94 2.04
N ASP A 21 0.62 17.60 2.42
CA ASP A 21 1.93 17.37 1.80
C ASP A 21 2.35 15.90 1.92
N LEU A 22 2.03 15.27 3.05
CA LEU A 22 2.28 13.85 3.27
C LEU A 22 1.55 12.95 2.26
N TYR A 23 0.31 13.29 1.88
CA TYR A 23 -0.44 12.54 0.86
C TYR A 23 0.14 12.76 -0.54
N LYS A 24 0.52 14.00 -0.87
CA LYS A 24 1.17 14.33 -2.14
C LYS A 24 2.51 13.60 -2.28
N GLU A 25 3.29 13.55 -1.21
CA GLU A 25 4.56 12.81 -1.17
C GLU A 25 4.34 11.30 -1.31
N TYR A 26 3.35 10.75 -0.61
CA TYR A 26 2.94 9.35 -0.79
C TYR A 26 2.62 9.03 -2.25
N LYS A 27 1.81 9.88 -2.90
CA LYS A 27 1.46 9.71 -4.32
C LYS A 27 2.66 9.83 -5.25
N LYS A 28 3.57 10.76 -4.98
CA LYS A 28 4.81 10.89 -5.74
C LYS A 28 5.68 9.64 -5.63
N LEU A 29 5.84 9.08 -4.42
CA LEU A 29 6.60 7.86 -4.20
C LEU A 29 5.95 6.65 -4.87
N ASP A 30 4.62 6.56 -4.87
CA ASP A 30 3.85 5.52 -5.57
C ASP A 30 4.22 5.50 -7.07
N SER A 31 4.26 6.68 -7.71
CA SER A 31 4.69 6.81 -9.11
C SER A 31 6.17 6.48 -9.33
N LEU A 32 7.07 6.95 -8.45
CA LEU A 32 8.50 6.67 -8.57
C LEU A 32 8.81 5.18 -8.41
N ILE A 33 8.14 4.49 -7.50
CA ILE A 33 8.25 3.04 -7.32
C ILE A 33 7.77 2.30 -8.57
N TYR A 34 6.68 2.77 -9.19
CA TYR A 34 6.18 2.20 -10.42
C TYR A 34 7.17 2.35 -11.60
N GLU A 35 7.90 3.46 -11.66
CA GLU A 35 8.88 3.70 -12.74
C GLU A 35 10.26 3.11 -12.48
N ASP A 36 10.56 2.72 -11.23
CA ASP A 36 11.87 2.20 -10.83
C ASP A 36 12.15 0.84 -11.47
N LYS A 37 13.19 0.79 -12.32
CA LYS A 37 13.56 -0.41 -13.08
C LYS A 37 13.93 -1.58 -12.18
N ILE A 38 14.64 -1.35 -11.07
CA ILE A 38 15.09 -2.42 -10.18
C ILE A 38 13.87 -3.04 -9.49
N ILE A 39 12.96 -2.21 -8.99
CA ILE A 39 11.72 -2.68 -8.38
C ILE A 39 10.85 -3.43 -9.40
N GLN A 40 10.75 -2.94 -10.63
CA GLN A 40 10.02 -3.61 -11.71
C GLN A 40 10.61 -4.99 -12.06
N GLU A 41 11.93 -5.10 -12.15
CA GLU A 41 12.62 -6.38 -12.38
C GLU A 41 12.36 -7.38 -11.24
N LEU A 42 12.47 -6.93 -9.99
CA LEU A 42 12.18 -7.75 -8.82
C LEU A 42 10.71 -8.19 -8.77
N ASN A 43 9.77 -7.29 -9.07
CA ASN A 43 8.34 -7.63 -9.15
C ASN A 43 8.07 -8.65 -10.26
N THR A 44 8.66 -8.46 -11.44
CA THR A 44 8.53 -9.41 -12.56
C THR A 44 9.07 -10.79 -12.18
N LYS A 45 10.23 -10.84 -11.49
CA LYS A 45 10.80 -12.10 -10.98
C LYS A 45 9.85 -12.76 -9.98
N LYS A 46 9.31 -11.98 -9.03
CA LYS A 46 8.35 -12.45 -8.04
C LYS A 46 7.07 -13.00 -8.67
N GLU A 47 6.54 -12.34 -9.70
CA GLU A 47 5.35 -12.79 -10.42
C GLU A 47 5.57 -14.12 -11.13
N LYS A 48 6.73 -14.30 -11.78
CA LYS A 48 7.10 -15.59 -12.38
C LYS A 48 7.15 -16.70 -11.33
N LEU A 49 7.84 -16.46 -10.21
CA LEU A 49 7.91 -17.41 -9.10
C LEU A 49 6.51 -17.75 -8.54
N LEU A 50 5.61 -16.78 -8.43
CA LEU A 50 4.23 -17.02 -8.00
C LEU A 50 3.43 -17.87 -9.00
N GLN A 51 3.70 -17.75 -10.29
CA GLN A 51 3.11 -18.65 -11.29
C GLN A 51 3.72 -20.05 -11.18
N ASP A 52 5.03 -20.17 -11.08
CA ASP A 52 5.72 -21.45 -10.92
C ASP A 52 5.23 -22.19 -9.67
N TYR A 53 5.03 -21.47 -8.57
CA TYR A 53 4.48 -22.01 -7.32
C TYR A 53 3.11 -22.68 -7.51
N LYS A 54 2.21 -22.09 -8.32
CA LYS A 54 0.84 -22.60 -8.53
C LYS A 54 0.81 -23.96 -9.20
N PHE A 55 1.81 -24.28 -10.02
CA PHE A 55 1.87 -25.51 -10.82
C PHE A 55 2.94 -26.50 -10.33
N ALA A 56 3.70 -26.13 -9.30
CA ALA A 56 4.74 -26.96 -8.72
C ALA A 56 4.19 -28.09 -7.84
N SER A 57 4.95 -29.20 -7.75
CA SER A 57 4.75 -30.22 -6.72
C SER A 57 5.06 -29.67 -5.33
N GLU A 58 4.51 -30.30 -4.30
CA GLU A 58 4.64 -29.87 -2.89
C GLU A 58 6.12 -29.72 -2.46
N ASP A 59 6.98 -30.64 -2.91
CA ASP A 59 8.44 -30.57 -2.66
C ASP A 59 9.12 -29.34 -3.30
N LEU A 60 8.64 -28.90 -4.46
CA LEU A 60 9.16 -27.70 -5.13
C LEU A 60 8.54 -26.41 -4.57
N GLN A 61 7.27 -26.45 -4.16
CA GLN A 61 6.56 -25.29 -3.61
C GLN A 61 7.32 -24.65 -2.45
N ASN A 62 7.87 -25.46 -1.55
CA ASN A 62 8.67 -24.96 -0.43
C ASN A 62 9.91 -24.17 -0.90
N LYS A 63 10.61 -24.65 -1.93
CA LYS A 63 11.79 -23.95 -2.48
C LYS A 63 11.38 -22.63 -3.14
N ILE A 64 10.34 -22.67 -3.96
CA ILE A 64 9.82 -21.48 -4.65
C ILE A 64 9.33 -20.44 -3.64
N LEU A 65 8.67 -20.87 -2.56
CA LEU A 65 8.22 -19.99 -1.49
C LEU A 65 9.39 -19.25 -0.82
N GLN A 66 10.50 -19.95 -0.55
CA GLN A 66 11.70 -19.30 0.00
C GLN A 66 12.28 -18.26 -0.96
N GLU A 67 12.30 -18.53 -2.25
CA GLU A 67 12.75 -17.56 -3.25
C GLU A 67 11.82 -16.34 -3.34
N ILE A 68 10.50 -16.54 -3.31
CA ILE A 68 9.50 -15.45 -3.26
C ILE A 68 9.76 -14.57 -2.03
N LEU A 69 9.98 -15.17 -0.86
CA LEU A 69 10.27 -14.44 0.38
C LEU A 69 11.61 -13.68 0.29
N SER A 70 12.62 -14.24 -0.37
CA SER A 70 13.90 -13.55 -0.60
C SER A 70 13.72 -12.33 -1.49
N VAL A 71 13.03 -12.48 -2.63
CA VAL A 71 12.75 -11.37 -3.55
C VAL A 71 11.91 -10.29 -2.87
N GLN A 72 10.91 -10.67 -2.07
CA GLN A 72 10.13 -9.72 -1.28
C GLN A 72 10.99 -8.90 -0.32
N LYS A 73 11.94 -9.53 0.38
CA LYS A 73 12.89 -8.83 1.26
C LYS A 73 13.80 -7.87 0.49
N GLU A 74 14.20 -8.21 -0.74
CA GLU A 74 14.99 -7.32 -1.59
C GLU A 74 14.19 -6.09 -2.03
N ILE A 75 12.90 -6.25 -2.36
CA ILE A 75 11.99 -5.14 -2.65
C ILE A 75 11.82 -4.24 -1.42
N GLU A 76 11.59 -4.83 -0.25
CA GLU A 76 11.39 -4.08 1.01
C GLU A 76 12.63 -3.28 1.46
N LYS A 77 13.82 -3.69 1.01
CA LYS A 77 15.08 -2.97 1.26
C LYS A 77 15.31 -1.80 0.31
N GLN A 78 14.52 -1.64 -0.76
CA GLN A 78 14.71 -0.55 -1.70
C GLN A 78 14.41 0.80 -1.02
N PRO A 79 15.27 1.82 -1.15
CA PRO A 79 15.11 3.10 -0.44
C PRO A 79 13.74 3.76 -0.67
N LEU A 80 13.23 3.70 -1.91
CA LEU A 80 11.90 4.22 -2.26
C LEU A 80 10.79 3.49 -1.50
N VAL A 81 10.87 2.16 -1.42
CA VAL A 81 9.88 1.32 -0.72
C VAL A 81 9.93 1.56 0.79
N ILE A 82 11.11 1.70 1.37
CA ILE A 82 11.28 2.05 2.80
C ILE A 82 10.59 3.38 3.10
N ARG A 83 10.87 4.42 2.29
CA ARG A 83 10.27 5.75 2.46
C ARG A 83 8.76 5.72 2.26
N TYR A 84 8.29 5.01 1.23
CA TYR A 84 6.86 4.83 0.97
C TYR A 84 6.14 4.18 2.14
N ASN A 85 6.69 3.08 2.68
CA ASN A 85 6.09 2.36 3.82
C ASN A 85 6.04 3.22 5.09
N LYS A 86 7.08 4.04 5.33
CA LYS A 86 7.08 5.00 6.44
C LYS A 86 5.93 6.00 6.30
N ILE A 87 5.82 6.65 5.14
CA ILE A 87 4.78 7.66 4.89
C ILE A 87 3.39 7.04 4.90
N LYS A 88 3.23 5.84 4.33
CA LYS A 88 1.98 5.08 4.37
C LYS A 88 1.51 4.83 5.81
N LYS A 89 2.43 4.48 6.70
CA LYS A 89 2.15 4.30 8.13
C LYS A 89 1.73 5.61 8.79
N GLU A 90 2.47 6.70 8.56
CA GLU A 90 2.14 8.02 9.11
C GLU A 90 0.75 8.52 8.63
N LEU A 91 0.43 8.33 7.34
CA LEU A 91 -0.90 8.65 6.80
C LEU A 91 -1.99 7.81 7.45
N LYS A 92 -1.74 6.52 7.67
CA LYS A 92 -2.70 5.62 8.33
C LYS A 92 -2.98 6.08 9.76
N GLU A 93 -1.93 6.40 10.52
CA GLU A 93 -2.04 6.90 11.90
C GLU A 93 -2.79 8.25 11.98
N LEU A 94 -2.69 9.09 10.94
CA LEU A 94 -3.44 10.34 10.86
C LEU A 94 -4.92 10.12 10.52
N VAL A 95 -5.22 9.17 9.64
CA VAL A 95 -6.59 8.96 9.11
C VAL A 95 -7.43 8.02 9.97
N GLU A 96 -6.84 7.02 10.63
CA GLU A 96 -7.57 6.06 11.48
C GLU A 96 -8.41 6.73 12.56
N PRO A 97 -7.90 7.69 13.36
CA PRO A 97 -8.70 8.36 14.39
C PRO A 97 -9.89 9.14 13.81
N LEU A 98 -9.73 9.72 12.61
CA LEU A 98 -10.82 10.42 11.92
C LEU A 98 -11.92 9.44 11.54
N ASN A 99 -11.56 8.27 11.03
CA ASN A 99 -12.51 7.23 10.66
C ASN A 99 -13.26 6.69 11.89
N THR A 100 -12.55 6.41 12.99
CA THR A 100 -13.16 5.97 14.27
C THR A 100 -14.13 7.01 14.81
N ASN A 101 -13.75 8.29 14.81
CA ASN A 101 -14.62 9.38 15.27
C ASN A 101 -15.87 9.55 14.41
N ILE A 102 -15.78 9.35 13.10
CA ILE A 102 -16.92 9.41 12.18
C ILE A 102 -17.87 8.25 12.45
N ILE A 103 -17.36 7.03 12.56
CA ILE A 103 -18.17 5.84 12.88
C ILE A 103 -18.88 6.04 14.21
N GLN A 104 -18.17 6.51 15.25
CA GLN A 104 -18.77 6.77 16.55
C GLN A 104 -19.93 7.79 16.47
N LYS A 105 -19.75 8.91 15.76
CA LYS A 105 -20.78 9.95 15.64
C LYS A 105 -21.96 9.62 14.72
N VAL A 106 -21.83 8.59 13.88
CA VAL A 106 -22.88 8.16 12.94
C VAL A 106 -23.72 7.04 13.54
N TYR A 107 -23.10 6.15 14.33
CA TYR A 107 -23.76 4.96 14.88
C TYR A 107 -24.10 5.04 16.37
N PHE A 108 -23.58 6.02 17.11
CA PHE A 108 -23.87 6.27 18.54
C PHE A 108 -24.25 7.74 18.77
#